data_AF-A0AAV2N008-F1
#
_entry.id   AF-A0AAV2N008-F1
#
_cell.length_a   1.000
_cell.length_b   1.000
_cell.length_c   1.000
_cell.angle_alpha   90.00
_cell.angle_beta   90.00
_cell.angle_gamma   90.00
#
_symmetry.space_group_name_H-M   'P 1'
#
loop_
_entity.id
_entity.type
_entity.pdbx_description
1 polymer ?
#
loop_
_entity_poly.entity_id
_entity_poly.type
_entity_poly.pdbx_seq_one_letter_code
_entity_poly.pdbx_strand_id
1 'polypeptide(L)'
;MNTPKEIKCMQCRKEIKSITHECKLCIKSFHPSCAKLHKVINAKDQLVPCKGQIEVITISTDNKEEDQTKKCRRGDEAESARVIKHDKHEDLLNNRTEIMNKFSSVSEITKSMEKVMREEFKQLKQQLIVEVIDHQIKAVIKEIITEEVNKATQKLTDEIKYLKVKIEEMVKEKTSNDTKSNEKQTERGSISRSDKIKDSYAQTVRKSKKNEIIVQPVREQGSESTEGTIKHNVNIMQLGASVERIIKGPKGRITLECEKAKDSEILKEALIEKLGTQYKIYEPNKNLGI
;
A
#
# COMPACT_ATOMS: atom_id res chain seq x y z
N MET A 1 -8.31 -28.17 -12.47
CA MET A 1 -8.91 -28.83 -11.29
C MET A 1 -9.51 -27.74 -10.41
N ASN A 2 -10.84 -27.60 -10.37
CA ASN A 2 -11.50 -26.64 -9.49
C ASN A 2 -11.60 -27.27 -8.10
N THR A 3 -10.74 -26.85 -7.17
CA THR A 3 -10.90 -27.24 -5.77
C THR A 3 -12.21 -26.66 -5.24
N PRO A 4 -13.06 -27.46 -4.56
CA PRO A 4 -14.29 -26.96 -3.96
C PRO A 4 -13.94 -25.80 -3.02
N LYS A 5 -14.67 -24.67 -3.15
CA LYS A 5 -14.44 -23.50 -2.31
C LYS A 5 -14.73 -23.85 -0.86
N GLU A 6 -13.71 -23.83 -0.01
CA GLU A 6 -13.87 -23.98 1.44
C GLU A 6 -14.76 -22.87 1.99
N ILE A 7 -15.91 -23.24 2.56
CA ILE A 7 -16.82 -22.29 3.21
C ILE A 7 -16.42 -22.17 4.68
N LYS A 8 -16.14 -20.95 5.15
CA LYS A 8 -15.74 -20.67 6.53
C LYS A 8 -16.83 -19.90 7.27
N CYS A 9 -17.08 -20.27 8.52
CA CYS A 9 -18.02 -19.60 9.40
C CYS A 9 -17.53 -18.20 9.78
N MET A 10 -18.38 -17.19 9.60
CA MET A 10 -18.00 -15.80 9.88
C MET A 10 -17.75 -15.52 11.37
N GLN A 11 -18.42 -16.27 12.27
CA GLN A 11 -18.33 -16.04 13.71
C GLN A 11 -17.06 -16.66 14.33
N CYS A 12 -16.78 -17.94 14.02
CA CYS A 12 -15.68 -18.68 14.65
C CYS A 12 -14.48 -18.91 13.72
N ARG A 13 -14.58 -18.50 12.45
CA ARG A 13 -13.55 -18.66 11.40
C ARG A 13 -13.16 -20.10 11.04
N LYS A 14 -13.84 -21.10 11.60
CA LYS A 14 -13.65 -22.52 11.27
C LYS A 14 -14.41 -22.92 9.98
N GLU A 15 -13.92 -23.95 9.30
CA GLU A 15 -14.54 -24.53 8.12
C GLU A 15 -15.93 -25.13 8.42
N ILE A 16 -16.86 -25.04 7.46
CA ILE A 16 -18.19 -25.65 7.51
C ILE A 16 -18.21 -26.86 6.57
N LYS A 17 -18.34 -28.06 7.12
CA LYS A 17 -18.19 -29.32 6.37
C LYS A 17 -19.50 -29.94 5.86
N SER A 18 -20.63 -29.65 6.51
CA SER A 18 -21.89 -30.38 6.26
C SER A 18 -23.10 -29.48 6.11
N ILE A 19 -23.37 -28.59 7.08
CA ILE A 19 -24.56 -27.74 7.08
C ILE A 19 -24.14 -26.31 7.34
N THR A 20 -24.50 -25.41 6.44
CA THR A 20 -24.29 -23.97 6.59
C THR A 20 -25.63 -23.25 6.77
N HIS A 21 -25.64 -22.28 7.69
CA HIS A 21 -26.74 -21.34 7.87
C HIS A 21 -26.34 -20.02 7.21
N GLU A 22 -27.09 -19.59 6.20
CA GLU A 22 -26.81 -18.36 5.48
C GLU A 22 -27.87 -17.28 5.80
N CYS A 23 -27.40 -16.13 6.27
CA CYS A 23 -28.26 -14.97 6.49
C CYS A 23 -28.49 -14.24 5.17
N LYS A 24 -29.72 -14.18 4.66
CA LYS A 24 -30.03 -13.54 3.37
C LYS A 24 -29.76 -12.04 3.32
N LEU A 25 -29.89 -11.35 4.44
CA LEU A 25 -29.62 -9.91 4.51
C LEU A 25 -28.12 -9.61 4.44
N CYS A 26 -27.30 -10.44 5.08
CA CYS A 26 -25.87 -10.16 5.21
C CYS A 26 -24.99 -10.98 4.27
N ILE A 27 -25.55 -11.99 3.59
CA ILE A 27 -24.84 -12.93 2.71
C ILE A 27 -23.63 -13.56 3.44
N LYS A 28 -23.87 -13.95 4.70
CA LYS A 28 -22.85 -14.52 5.59
C LYS A 28 -23.23 -15.94 5.98
N SER A 29 -22.25 -16.83 5.92
CA SER A 29 -22.36 -18.25 6.26
C SER A 29 -21.90 -18.52 7.70
N PHE A 30 -22.64 -19.35 8.42
CA PHE A 30 -22.40 -19.67 9.82
C PHE A 30 -22.60 -21.16 10.09
N HIS A 31 -21.93 -21.69 11.11
CA HIS A 31 -22.38 -22.95 11.72
C HIS A 31 -23.77 -22.78 12.34
N PRO A 32 -24.58 -23.85 12.45
CA PRO A 32 -25.90 -23.79 13.07
C PRO A 32 -25.91 -23.16 14.48
N SER A 33 -24.90 -23.45 15.30
CA SER A 33 -24.72 -22.86 16.64
C SER A 33 -24.30 -21.39 16.60
N CYS A 34 -23.45 -21.01 15.65
CA CYS A 34 -22.96 -19.65 15.49
C CYS A 34 -24.01 -18.69 14.91
N ALA A 35 -24.94 -19.19 14.11
CA ALA A 35 -25.97 -18.38 13.46
C ALA A 35 -26.86 -17.65 14.50
N LYS A 36 -27.11 -18.27 15.65
CA LYS A 36 -27.87 -17.67 16.77
C LYS A 36 -27.17 -16.46 17.41
N LEU A 37 -25.86 -16.35 17.24
CA LEU A 37 -25.03 -15.26 17.79
C LEU A 37 -24.80 -14.14 16.77
N HIS A 38 -25.41 -14.23 15.58
CA HIS A 38 -25.21 -13.25 14.51
C HIS A 38 -25.81 -11.88 14.89
N LYS A 39 -24.91 -10.91 15.12
CA LYS A 39 -25.24 -9.51 15.36
C LYS A 39 -24.77 -8.63 14.19
N VAL A 40 -25.43 -7.50 14.01
CA VAL A 40 -25.11 -6.43 13.05
C VAL A 40 -25.11 -5.09 13.75
N ILE A 41 -24.33 -4.15 13.23
CA ILE A 41 -24.31 -2.77 13.71
C ILE A 41 -25.51 -2.04 13.08
N ASN A 42 -26.35 -1.40 13.91
CA ASN A 42 -27.47 -0.60 13.44
C ASN A 42 -27.03 0.85 13.10
N ALA A 43 -27.96 1.68 12.63
CA ALA A 43 -27.70 3.10 12.33
C ALA A 43 -27.28 3.97 13.54
N LYS A 44 -27.32 3.42 14.76
CA LYS A 44 -26.89 4.08 16.00
C LYS A 44 -25.56 3.50 16.53
N ASP A 45 -24.83 2.77 15.69
CA ASP A 45 -23.59 2.07 16.04
C ASP A 45 -23.70 1.05 17.19
N GLN A 46 -24.89 0.47 17.39
CA GLN A 46 -25.12 -0.56 18.40
C GLN A 46 -25.17 -1.95 17.78
N LEU A 47 -24.53 -2.93 18.46
CA LEU A 47 -24.61 -4.34 18.09
C LEU A 47 -25.96 -4.93 18.47
N VAL A 48 -26.81 -5.15 17.47
CA VAL A 48 -28.14 -5.75 17.63
C VAL A 48 -28.22 -7.10 16.92
N PRO A 49 -29.10 -8.03 17.35
CA PRO A 49 -29.34 -9.27 16.61
C PRO A 49 -29.78 -8.98 15.18
N CYS A 50 -29.24 -9.74 14.22
CA CYS A 50 -29.63 -9.58 12.83
C CYS A 50 -31.09 -10.03 12.62
N LYS A 51 -31.88 -9.22 11.91
CA LYS A 51 -33.28 -9.53 11.55
C LYS A 51 -33.40 -10.37 10.27
N GLY A 52 -32.27 -10.82 9.71
CA GLY A 52 -32.25 -11.56 8.46
C GLY A 52 -32.80 -12.97 8.62
N GLN A 53 -33.55 -13.41 7.61
CA GLN A 53 -33.96 -14.82 7.51
C GLN A 53 -32.71 -15.69 7.30
N ILE A 54 -32.64 -16.78 8.06
CA ILE A 54 -31.56 -17.74 8.01
C ILE A 54 -32.06 -18.95 7.22
N GLU A 55 -31.41 -19.22 6.08
CA GLU A 55 -31.65 -20.45 5.31
C GLU A 55 -30.62 -21.51 5.68
N VAL A 56 -31.08 -22.76 5.70
CA VAL A 56 -30.25 -23.93 5.95
C VAL A 56 -29.87 -24.54 4.60
N ILE A 57 -28.57 -24.63 4.34
CA ILE A 57 -28.03 -25.22 3.11
C ILE A 57 -27.19 -26.42 3.51
N THR A 58 -27.54 -27.59 2.98
CA THR A 58 -26.76 -28.81 3.13
C THR A 58 -25.67 -28.83 2.06
N ILE A 59 -24.41 -28.92 2.50
CA ILE A 59 -23.24 -29.07 1.65
C ILE A 59 -23.04 -30.57 1.44
N SER A 60 -23.62 -31.12 0.37
CA SER A 60 -23.35 -32.51 -0.03
C SER A 60 -21.89 -32.62 -0.47
N THR A 61 -21.10 -33.37 0.29
CA THR A 61 -19.71 -33.72 -0.07
C THR A 61 -19.70 -34.99 -0.91
N ASP A 62 -20.50 -35.00 -1.98
CA ASP A 62 -20.62 -36.15 -2.87
C ASP A 62 -19.53 -36.07 -3.94
N ASN A 63 -18.30 -36.40 -3.56
CA ASN A 63 -17.30 -36.98 -4.45
C ASN A 63 -17.34 -38.51 -4.31
N LYS A 64 -18.50 -39.10 -4.59
CA LYS A 64 -18.59 -40.49 -5.02
C LYS A 64 -19.38 -40.50 -6.32
N GLU A 65 -18.72 -41.01 -7.34
CA GLU A 65 -19.32 -41.35 -8.63
C GLU A 65 -20.57 -42.21 -8.39
N GLU A 66 -21.75 -41.66 -8.68
CA GLU A 66 -22.93 -42.47 -8.98
C GLU A 66 -23.09 -42.52 -10.50
N ASP A 67 -22.46 -43.55 -11.06
CA ASP A 67 -22.94 -44.26 -12.21
C ASP A 67 -24.33 -44.84 -11.89
N GLN A 68 -25.38 -44.31 -12.53
CA GLN A 68 -26.51 -45.10 -13.06
C GLN A 68 -27.61 -44.18 -13.65
N THR A 69 -27.48 -43.91 -14.94
CA THR A 69 -28.64 -43.85 -15.83
C THR A 69 -29.27 -45.24 -15.93
N LYS A 70 -30.49 -45.45 -15.43
CA LYS A 70 -31.47 -46.37 -16.04
C LYS A 70 -32.87 -46.32 -15.41
N LYS A 71 -33.83 -45.99 -16.28
CA LYS A 71 -35.07 -46.78 -16.52
C LYS A 71 -36.20 -46.67 -15.47
N CYS A 72 -37.26 -45.94 -15.83
CA CYS A 72 -38.61 -46.50 -16.05
C CYS A 72 -39.66 -45.39 -16.20
N ARG A 73 -40.20 -45.21 -17.41
CA ARG A 73 -41.57 -44.74 -17.63
C ARG A 73 -42.27 -45.74 -18.55
N ARG A 74 -43.09 -46.60 -17.96
CA ARG A 74 -44.33 -47.16 -18.50
C ARG A 74 -45.41 -46.63 -17.55
N GLY A 75 -46.56 -46.13 -17.96
CA GLY A 75 -47.24 -46.14 -19.25
C GLY A 75 -48.72 -46.30 -18.91
N ASP A 76 -49.54 -45.39 -19.40
CA ASP A 76 -51.02 -45.37 -19.43
C ASP A 76 -51.33 -44.39 -20.59
N GLU A 77 -52.31 -44.51 -21.48
CA GLU A 77 -53.46 -45.37 -21.67
C GLU A 77 -54.06 -44.99 -23.06
N ALA A 78 -54.91 -45.88 -23.59
CA ALA A 78 -56.07 -45.62 -24.46
C ALA A 78 -55.90 -45.01 -25.87
N GLU A 79 -55.91 -45.90 -26.86
CA GLU A 79 -57.06 -46.17 -27.75
C GLU A 79 -57.80 -45.02 -28.49
N SER A 80 -57.89 -45.22 -29.81
CA SER A 80 -59.09 -45.04 -30.66
C SER A 80 -59.10 -43.94 -31.74
N ALA A 81 -59.31 -44.45 -32.96
CA ALA A 81 -60.18 -43.91 -34.03
C ALA A 81 -59.57 -43.12 -35.21
N ARG A 82 -59.61 -43.84 -36.35
CA ARG A 82 -60.20 -43.45 -37.65
C ARG A 82 -59.59 -42.30 -38.47
N VAL A 83 -58.83 -42.75 -39.48
CA VAL A 83 -58.84 -42.35 -40.89
C VAL A 83 -59.87 -41.29 -41.30
N ILE A 84 -59.39 -40.11 -41.69
CA ILE A 84 -59.96 -39.30 -42.79
C ILE A 84 -58.78 -38.86 -43.67
N LYS A 85 -58.77 -39.34 -44.91
CA LYS A 85 -57.90 -38.84 -45.98
C LYS A 85 -58.41 -37.46 -46.39
N HIS A 86 -57.55 -36.45 -46.33
CA HIS A 86 -57.72 -35.22 -47.08
C HIS A 86 -56.36 -34.76 -47.58
N ASP A 87 -56.15 -34.97 -48.87
CA ASP A 87 -55.04 -34.41 -49.64
C ASP A 87 -55.16 -32.87 -49.66
N LYS A 88 -53.97 -32.22 -49.69
CA LYS A 88 -53.69 -30.76 -49.67
C LYS A 88 -53.38 -30.15 -48.30
N HIS A 89 -52.30 -30.61 -47.65
CA HIS A 89 -51.70 -29.86 -46.53
C HIS A 89 -50.18 -30.09 -46.37
N GLU A 90 -49.44 -30.36 -47.44
CA GLU A 90 -47.97 -30.54 -47.37
C GLU A 90 -47.19 -29.21 -47.37
N ASP A 91 -47.66 -28.18 -48.08
CA ASP A 91 -46.92 -26.91 -48.18
C ASP A 91 -46.95 -26.06 -46.89
N LEU A 92 -47.98 -26.22 -46.05
CA LEU A 92 -48.08 -25.52 -44.76
C LEU A 92 -47.24 -26.17 -43.65
N LEU A 93 -46.91 -27.46 -43.77
CA LEU A 93 -46.08 -28.17 -42.80
C LEU A 93 -44.59 -27.87 -43.00
N ASN A 94 -44.13 -27.71 -44.25
CA ASN A 94 -42.75 -27.31 -44.54
C ASN A 94 -42.42 -25.86 -44.07
N ASN A 95 -43.38 -24.93 -44.18
CA ASN A 95 -43.19 -23.58 -43.64
C ASN A 95 -43.19 -23.56 -42.10
N ARG A 96 -43.92 -24.47 -41.45
CA ARG A 96 -43.97 -24.57 -39.97
C ARG A 96 -42.67 -25.11 -39.38
N THR A 97 -42.02 -26.07 -40.03
CA THR A 97 -40.71 -26.61 -39.61
C THR A 97 -39.58 -25.59 -39.78
N GLU A 98 -39.57 -24.79 -40.85
CA GLU A 98 -38.60 -23.68 -41.00
C GLU A 98 -38.76 -22.60 -39.92
N ILE A 99 -40.01 -22.24 -39.56
CA ILE A 99 -40.27 -21.27 -38.50
C ILE A 99 -39.82 -21.82 -37.13
N MET A 100 -40.11 -23.08 -36.80
CA MET A 100 -39.66 -23.67 -35.52
C MET A 100 -38.14 -23.82 -35.44
N ASN A 101 -37.45 -24.11 -36.55
CA ASN A 101 -35.97 -24.13 -36.58
C ASN A 101 -35.37 -22.72 -36.37
N LYS A 102 -35.97 -21.66 -36.92
CA LYS A 102 -35.55 -20.28 -36.65
C LYS A 102 -35.77 -19.90 -35.17
N PHE A 103 -36.90 -20.27 -34.56
CA PHE A 103 -37.13 -20.03 -33.13
C PHE A 103 -36.19 -20.82 -32.21
N SER A 104 -35.74 -22.02 -32.62
CA SER A 104 -34.73 -22.79 -31.89
C SER A 104 -33.40 -22.02 -31.80
N SER A 105 -32.95 -21.42 -32.91
CA SER A 105 -31.72 -20.62 -32.94
C SER A 105 -31.78 -19.35 -32.08
N VAL A 106 -32.95 -18.70 -31.98
CA VAL A 106 -33.11 -17.52 -31.12
C VAL A 106 -33.02 -17.90 -29.63
N SER A 107 -33.54 -19.06 -29.24
CA SER A 107 -33.42 -19.56 -27.86
C SER A 107 -31.98 -19.87 -27.45
N GLU A 108 -31.15 -20.33 -28.38
CA GLU A 108 -29.73 -20.59 -28.13
C GLU A 108 -28.95 -19.29 -27.99
N ILE A 109 -29.24 -18.30 -28.83
CA ILE A 109 -28.64 -16.96 -28.76
C ILE A 109 -28.98 -16.29 -27.43
N THR A 110 -30.23 -16.33 -26.96
CA THR A 110 -30.62 -15.72 -25.68
C THR A 110 -29.92 -16.39 -24.50
N LYS A 111 -29.83 -17.72 -24.47
CA LYS A 111 -29.07 -18.46 -23.43
C LYS A 111 -27.58 -18.08 -23.43
N SER A 112 -26.98 -17.94 -24.62
CA SER A 112 -25.59 -17.52 -24.76
C SER A 112 -25.39 -16.09 -24.23
N MET A 113 -26.26 -15.16 -24.62
CA MET A 113 -26.21 -13.77 -24.19
C MET A 113 -26.38 -13.64 -22.67
N GLU A 114 -27.31 -14.37 -22.07
CA GLU A 114 -27.43 -14.40 -20.61
C GLU A 114 -26.19 -14.94 -19.92
N LYS A 115 -25.52 -15.95 -20.48
CA LYS A 115 -24.27 -16.48 -19.93
C LYS A 115 -23.16 -15.42 -19.97
N VAL A 116 -23.02 -14.70 -21.07
CA VAL A 116 -22.06 -13.59 -21.19
C VAL A 116 -22.38 -12.50 -20.17
N MET A 117 -23.64 -12.07 -20.06
CA MET A 117 -24.03 -11.04 -19.09
C MET A 117 -23.76 -11.47 -17.64
N ARG A 118 -24.02 -12.73 -17.29
CA ARG A 118 -23.70 -13.27 -15.96
C ARG A 118 -22.20 -13.22 -15.66
N GLU A 119 -21.38 -13.54 -16.66
CA GLU A 119 -19.93 -13.59 -16.50
C GLU A 119 -19.31 -12.21 -16.42
N GLU A 120 -19.73 -11.27 -17.26
CA GLU A 120 -19.34 -9.86 -17.19
C GLU A 120 -19.73 -9.22 -15.86
N PHE A 121 -20.96 -9.48 -15.39
CA PHE A 121 -21.42 -8.97 -14.10
C PHE A 121 -20.60 -9.54 -12.93
N LYS A 122 -20.20 -10.80 -13.02
CA LYS A 122 -19.33 -11.44 -12.03
C LYS A 122 -17.94 -10.83 -12.01
N GLN A 123 -17.37 -10.50 -13.18
CA GLN A 123 -16.08 -9.80 -13.28
C GLN A 123 -16.17 -8.39 -12.70
N LEU A 124 -17.19 -7.61 -13.08
CA LEU A 124 -17.41 -6.26 -12.58
C LEU A 124 -17.54 -6.25 -11.04
N LYS A 125 -18.29 -7.21 -10.48
CA LYS A 125 -18.42 -7.35 -9.02
C LYS A 125 -17.08 -7.67 -8.36
N GLN A 126 -16.27 -8.55 -8.95
CA GLN A 126 -14.94 -8.87 -8.42
C GLN A 126 -14.01 -7.65 -8.46
N GLN A 127 -13.99 -6.93 -9.58
CA GLN A 127 -13.19 -5.71 -9.73
C GLN A 127 -13.59 -4.66 -8.70
N LEU A 128 -14.89 -4.38 -8.55
CA LEU A 128 -15.39 -3.41 -7.57
C LEU A 128 -15.01 -3.79 -6.13
N ILE A 129 -15.10 -5.09 -5.78
CA ILE A 129 -14.68 -5.57 -4.46
C ILE A 129 -13.19 -5.32 -4.22
N VAL A 130 -12.34 -5.61 -5.21
CA VAL A 130 -10.90 -5.40 -5.10
C VAL A 130 -10.58 -3.92 -4.94
N GLU A 131 -11.19 -3.04 -5.74
CA GLU A 131 -10.96 -1.59 -5.68
C GLU A 131 -11.42 -0.97 -4.35
N VAL A 132 -12.62 -1.34 -3.86
CA VAL A 132 -13.15 -0.83 -2.59
C VAL A 132 -12.28 -1.32 -1.42
N ILE A 133 -11.88 -2.59 -1.41
CA ILE A 133 -11.01 -3.13 -0.36
C ILE A 133 -9.63 -2.49 -0.40
N ASP A 134 -9.02 -2.35 -1.57
CA ASP A 134 -7.71 -1.70 -1.72
C ASP A 134 -7.74 -0.25 -1.22
N HIS A 135 -8.78 0.51 -1.56
CA HIS A 135 -8.94 1.88 -1.07
C HIS A 135 -9.12 1.95 0.46
N GLN A 136 -9.94 1.06 1.04
CA GLN A 136 -10.12 1.00 2.49
C GLN A 136 -8.84 0.62 3.23
N ILE A 137 -8.11 -0.39 2.72
CA ILE A 137 -6.83 -0.82 3.29
C ILE A 137 -5.81 0.32 3.22
N LYS A 138 -5.69 1.00 2.07
CA LYS A 138 -4.80 2.16 1.91
C LYS A 138 -5.14 3.29 2.88
N ALA A 139 -6.42 3.58 3.10
CA ALA A 139 -6.86 4.60 4.04
C ALA A 139 -6.44 4.25 5.48
N VAL A 140 -6.71 3.02 5.92
CA VAL A 140 -6.34 2.53 7.26
C VAL A 140 -4.82 2.52 7.46
N ILE A 141 -4.05 2.06 6.47
CA ILE A 141 -2.58 2.09 6.54
C ILE A 141 -2.07 3.53 6.66
N LYS A 142 -2.63 4.46 5.88
CA LYS A 142 -2.24 5.87 5.93
C LYS A 142 -2.54 6.49 7.30
N GLU A 143 -3.68 6.16 7.91
CA GLU A 143 -4.06 6.60 9.24
C GLU A 143 -3.07 6.09 10.30
N ILE A 144 -2.78 4.78 10.30
CA ILE A 144 -1.83 4.16 11.24
C ILE A 144 -0.44 4.78 11.11
N ILE A 145 0.07 4.96 9.89
CA ILE A 145 1.38 5.58 9.65
C ILE A 145 1.38 7.01 10.18
N THR A 146 0.32 7.78 9.92
CA THR A 146 0.22 9.18 10.37
C THR A 146 0.20 9.26 11.90
N GLU A 147 -0.55 8.39 12.57
CA GLU A 147 -0.63 8.34 14.04
C GLU A 147 0.72 7.99 14.67
N GLU A 148 1.38 6.92 14.20
CA GLU A 148 2.66 6.48 14.75
C GLU A 148 3.78 7.49 14.49
N VAL A 149 3.81 8.11 13.30
CA VAL A 149 4.77 9.19 12.99
C VAL A 149 4.54 10.41 13.88
N ASN A 150 3.29 10.81 14.12
CA ASN A 150 2.98 11.93 15.01
C ASN A 150 3.41 11.63 16.44
N LYS A 151 3.16 10.42 16.93
CA LYS A 151 3.55 9.97 18.27
C LYS A 151 5.08 9.96 18.45
N ALA A 152 5.81 9.47 17.45
CA ALA A 152 7.27 9.51 17.46
C ALA A 152 7.81 10.95 17.42
N THR A 153 7.21 11.80 16.58
CA THR A 153 7.57 13.23 16.46
C THR A 153 7.35 13.97 17.78
N GLN A 154 6.24 13.71 18.47
CA GLN A 154 5.94 14.30 19.76
C GLN A 154 6.96 13.89 20.82
N LYS A 155 7.29 12.60 20.94
CA LYS A 155 8.31 12.11 21.88
C LYS A 155 9.67 12.77 21.66
N LEU A 156 10.12 12.86 20.41
CA LEU A 156 11.37 13.54 20.06
C LEU A 156 11.33 15.03 20.40
N THR A 157 10.19 15.68 20.17
CA THR A 157 10.00 17.10 20.51
C THR A 157 10.11 17.33 22.02
N ASP A 158 9.51 16.45 22.82
CA ASP A 158 9.56 16.51 24.28
C ASP A 158 10.97 16.24 24.81
N GLU A 159 11.69 15.26 24.26
CA GLU A 159 13.09 14.99 24.60
C GLU A 159 14.01 16.18 24.27
N ILE A 160 13.85 16.79 23.09
CA ILE A 160 14.60 18.00 22.70
C ILE A 160 14.30 19.14 23.68
N LYS A 161 13.05 19.34 24.07
CA LYS A 161 12.66 20.37 25.03
C LYS A 161 13.29 20.13 26.40
N TYR A 162 13.27 18.89 26.88
CA TYR A 162 13.91 18.49 28.13
C TYR A 162 15.43 18.75 28.10
N LEU A 163 16.10 18.32 27.04
CA LEU A 163 17.55 18.53 26.88
C LEU A 163 17.92 20.02 26.83
N LYS A 164 17.12 20.86 26.17
CA LYS A 164 17.32 22.32 26.15
C LYS A 164 17.29 22.93 27.55
N VAL A 165 16.27 22.61 28.35
CA VAL A 165 16.16 23.10 29.74
C VAL A 165 17.38 22.66 30.56
N LYS A 166 17.77 21.38 30.46
CA LYS A 166 18.93 20.86 31.19
C LYS A 166 20.24 21.53 30.78
N ILE A 167 20.43 21.82 29.50
CA ILE A 167 21.61 22.57 29.03
C ILE A 167 21.62 23.99 29.59
N GLU A 168 20.48 24.70 29.58
CA GLU A 168 20.37 26.05 30.17
C GLU A 168 20.68 26.07 31.67
N GLU A 169 20.23 25.07 32.43
CA GLU A 169 20.55 24.91 33.85
C GLU A 169 22.06 24.72 34.07
N MET A 170 22.69 23.80 33.32
CA MET A 170 24.14 23.56 33.42
C MET A 170 24.96 24.80 33.04
N VAL A 171 24.50 25.61 32.08
CA VAL A 171 25.15 26.86 31.71
C VAL A 171 25.04 27.89 32.83
N LYS A 172 23.84 28.07 33.42
CA LYS A 172 23.62 29.00 34.54
C LYS A 172 24.46 28.64 35.77
N GLU A 173 24.55 27.35 36.11
CA GLU A 173 25.36 26.86 37.23
C GLU A 173 26.85 27.17 37.04
N LYS A 174 27.40 26.90 35.85
CA LYS A 174 28.81 27.24 35.53
C LYS A 174 29.09 28.73 35.62
N THR A 175 28.24 29.56 35.02
CA THR A 175 28.43 31.03 35.05
C THR A 175 28.38 31.62 36.48
N SER A 176 27.60 31.02 37.37
CA SER A 176 27.47 31.48 38.76
C SER A 176 28.70 31.14 39.62
N ASN A 177 29.40 30.04 39.32
CA ASN A 177 30.59 29.62 40.04
C ASN A 177 31.85 30.39 39.60
N ASP A 178 31.95 30.75 38.33
CA ASP A 178 33.09 31.54 37.82
C ASP A 178 33.09 32.98 38.38
N THR A 179 31.90 33.54 38.64
CA THR A 179 31.77 34.90 39.19
C THR A 179 32.25 35.02 40.63
N LYS A 180 32.21 33.94 41.43
CA LYS A 180 32.70 33.93 42.83
C LYS A 180 34.21 33.69 42.96
N SER A 181 34.86 33.26 41.88
CA SER A 181 36.29 32.90 41.88
C SER A 181 37.22 34.07 41.50
N ASN A 182 36.67 35.13 40.90
CA ASN A 182 37.43 36.29 40.42
C ASN A 182 37.49 37.49 41.38
N GLU A 183 36.93 37.39 42.60
CA GLU A 183 36.92 38.49 43.57
C GLU A 183 38.09 38.47 44.57
N LYS A 184 39.10 37.59 44.38
CA LYS A 184 40.29 37.49 45.26
C LYS A 184 41.62 37.74 44.56
N GLN A 185 41.64 38.31 43.36
CA GLN A 185 42.89 38.59 42.65
C GLN A 185 42.86 39.91 41.86
N THR A 186 42.54 41.01 42.54
CA THR A 186 42.73 42.37 42.02
C THR A 186 43.46 43.22 43.05
N GLU A 187 44.75 42.95 43.22
CA GLU A 187 45.70 43.97 43.67
C GLU A 187 47.13 43.57 43.25
N ARG A 188 47.52 44.02 42.05
CA ARG A 188 48.87 44.47 41.63
C ARG A 188 49.08 44.24 40.14
N GLY A 189 49.42 45.30 39.43
CA GLY A 189 50.25 45.22 38.23
C GLY A 189 49.53 45.50 36.93
N SER A 190 49.40 46.79 36.64
CA SER A 190 49.20 47.36 35.31
C SER A 190 50.22 46.85 34.29
N ILE A 191 49.80 46.08 33.28
CA ILE A 191 50.43 46.04 31.95
C ILE A 191 49.33 45.92 30.89
N SER A 192 49.25 46.95 30.04
CA SER A 192 48.49 47.03 28.80
C SER A 192 48.59 45.76 27.95
N ARG A 193 47.43 45.19 27.57
CA ARG A 193 47.26 44.28 26.43
C ARG A 193 45.76 44.11 26.14
N SER A 194 45.14 45.19 25.66
CA SER A 194 44.07 45.06 24.68
C SER A 194 44.60 44.27 23.48
N ASP A 195 43.75 43.44 22.86
CA ASP A 195 43.96 42.74 21.56
C ASP A 195 44.33 41.25 21.53
N LYS A 196 44.17 40.44 22.59
CA LYS A 196 44.40 38.98 22.48
C LYS A 196 43.30 38.02 22.94
N ILE A 197 42.08 38.51 23.17
CA ILE A 197 40.93 37.66 23.57
C ILE A 197 39.80 37.74 22.54
N LYS A 198 40.13 37.85 21.25
CA LYS A 198 39.18 37.62 20.14
C LYS A 198 39.55 36.42 19.25
N ASP A 199 40.75 35.86 19.40
CA ASP A 199 41.23 34.78 18.50
C ASP A 199 40.94 33.36 19.02
N SER A 200 40.49 33.21 20.28
CA SER A 200 40.32 31.88 20.90
C SER A 200 39.01 31.18 20.52
N TYR A 201 37.93 31.91 20.20
CA TYR A 201 36.65 31.28 19.81
C TYR A 201 36.58 30.94 18.31
N ALA A 202 37.45 31.52 17.47
CA ALA A 202 37.53 31.21 16.05
C ALA A 202 38.34 29.93 15.75
N GLN A 203 39.15 29.44 16.70
CA GLN A 203 40.05 28.30 16.48
C GLN A 203 39.40 26.92 16.67
N THR A 204 38.23 26.82 17.30
CA THR A 204 37.54 25.53 17.53
C THR A 204 36.60 25.13 16.39
N VAL A 205 36.32 26.05 15.45
CA VAL A 205 35.65 25.71 14.18
C VAL A 205 36.69 25.53 13.09
N ARG A 206 37.68 24.66 13.34
CA ARG A 206 38.37 24.00 12.22
C ARG A 206 37.30 23.14 11.55
N LYS A 207 36.61 23.71 10.55
CA LYS A 207 35.77 22.97 9.62
C LYS A 207 36.64 21.83 9.10
N SER A 208 36.45 20.63 9.65
CA SER A 208 37.00 19.40 9.10
C SER A 208 36.70 19.46 7.61
N LYS A 209 37.72 19.39 6.77
CA LYS A 209 37.56 19.46 5.31
C LYS A 209 36.52 18.40 4.93
N LYS A 210 35.32 18.82 4.53
CA LYS A 210 34.25 17.91 4.16
C LYS A 210 34.55 17.32 2.79
N ASN A 211 34.26 16.03 2.62
CA ASN A 211 34.41 15.36 1.35
C ASN A 211 33.13 15.62 0.55
N GLU A 212 33.22 16.44 -0.49
CA GLU A 212 32.06 16.95 -1.21
C GLU A 212 32.08 16.53 -2.68
N ILE A 213 30.94 16.09 -3.20
CA ILE A 213 30.73 15.84 -4.63
C ILE A 213 29.61 16.73 -5.11
N ILE A 214 29.84 17.43 -6.22
CA ILE A 214 28.84 18.27 -6.87
C ILE A 214 28.32 17.54 -8.10
N VAL A 215 26.99 17.40 -8.16
CA VAL A 215 26.25 16.87 -9.30
C VAL A 215 25.46 18.02 -9.91
N GLN A 216 25.77 18.38 -11.15
CA GLN A 216 25.12 19.48 -11.85
C GLN A 216 24.53 19.00 -13.18
N PRO A 217 23.21 19.11 -13.40
CA PRO A 217 22.61 18.70 -14.66
C PRO A 217 23.10 19.59 -15.81
N VAL A 218 23.32 19.01 -16.99
CA VAL A 218 23.78 19.74 -18.18
C VAL A 218 22.66 20.66 -18.70
N ARG A 219 21.40 20.22 -18.60
CA ARG A 219 20.21 21.04 -18.86
C ARG A 219 19.64 21.52 -17.54
N GLU A 220 19.32 22.81 -17.44
CA GLU A 220 18.77 23.37 -16.19
C GLU A 220 17.44 22.70 -15.84
N GLN A 221 17.31 22.24 -14.60
CA GLN A 221 16.11 21.62 -14.06
C GLN A 221 15.98 21.90 -12.56
N GLY A 222 14.85 21.54 -11.96
CA GLY A 222 14.64 21.68 -10.52
C GLY A 222 15.56 20.77 -9.70
N SER A 223 16.02 21.24 -8.53
CA SER A 223 16.87 20.47 -7.62
C SER A 223 16.18 19.21 -7.11
N GLU A 224 14.85 19.22 -6.98
CA GLU A 224 14.08 18.03 -6.57
C GLU A 224 14.10 16.93 -7.63
N SER A 225 14.02 17.31 -8.90
CA SER A 225 14.12 16.36 -10.01
C SER A 225 15.50 15.70 -10.02
N THR A 226 16.57 16.48 -9.91
CA THR A 226 17.94 15.95 -9.82
C THR A 226 18.14 15.05 -8.61
N GLU A 227 17.66 15.44 -7.43
CA GLU A 227 17.72 14.62 -6.22
C GLU A 227 16.96 13.30 -6.39
N GLY A 228 15.77 13.35 -6.99
CA GLY A 228 14.96 12.17 -7.30
C GLY A 228 15.70 11.20 -8.24
N THR A 229 16.31 11.72 -9.31
CA THR A 229 17.12 10.92 -10.23
C THR A 229 18.30 10.26 -9.52
N ILE A 230 19.01 11.00 -8.66
CA ILE A 230 20.13 10.45 -7.88
C ILE A 230 19.63 9.33 -6.97
N LYS A 231 18.56 9.55 -6.19
CA LYS A 231 18.01 8.54 -5.26
C LYS A 231 17.48 7.30 -5.98
N HIS A 232 16.91 7.47 -7.16
CA HIS A 232 16.33 6.36 -7.92
C HIS A 232 17.39 5.54 -8.65
N ASN A 233 18.37 6.19 -9.26
CA ASN A 233 19.38 5.52 -10.09
C ASN A 233 20.63 5.09 -9.30
N VAL A 234 20.89 5.72 -8.15
CA VAL A 234 22.05 5.45 -7.31
C VAL A 234 21.58 4.98 -5.93
N ASN A 235 21.71 3.68 -5.69
CA ASN A 235 21.42 3.10 -4.38
C ASN A 235 22.61 3.28 -3.43
N ILE A 236 22.65 4.44 -2.77
CA ILE A 236 23.73 4.85 -1.86
C ILE A 236 23.96 3.81 -0.74
N MET A 237 22.89 3.17 -0.24
CA MET A 237 23.00 2.15 0.81
C MET A 237 23.70 0.87 0.34
N GLN A 238 23.46 0.44 -0.91
CA GLN A 238 24.11 -0.75 -1.48
C GLN A 238 25.59 -0.51 -1.80
N LEU A 239 25.98 0.74 -2.06
CA LEU A 239 27.37 1.12 -2.32
C LEU A 239 28.23 1.17 -1.05
N GLY A 240 27.62 1.08 0.14
CA GLY A 240 28.33 1.20 1.41
C GLY A 240 28.93 2.59 1.66
N ALA A 241 28.45 3.62 0.95
CA ALA A 241 28.90 5.00 1.09
C ALA A 241 27.98 5.76 2.07
N SER A 242 28.57 6.50 3.01
CA SER A 242 27.82 7.35 3.95
C SER A 242 27.74 8.80 3.46
N VAL A 243 26.52 9.29 3.20
CA VAL A 243 26.25 10.69 2.89
C VAL A 243 25.70 11.38 4.13
N GLU A 244 26.44 12.35 4.65
CA GLU A 244 26.07 13.14 5.84
C GLU A 244 24.92 14.11 5.50
N ARG A 245 25.01 14.77 4.33
CA ARG A 245 24.05 15.82 3.95
C ARG A 245 23.96 15.98 2.44
N ILE A 246 22.74 16.25 1.98
CA ILE A 246 22.43 16.62 0.59
C ILE A 246 22.03 18.10 0.57
N ILE A 247 22.76 18.92 -0.17
CA ILE A 247 22.53 20.36 -0.29
C ILE A 247 21.99 20.67 -1.68
N LYS A 248 20.79 21.27 -1.72
CA LYS A 248 20.16 21.76 -2.95
C LYS A 248 20.72 23.12 -3.33
N GLY A 249 21.23 23.22 -4.55
CA GLY A 249 21.78 24.44 -5.13
C GLY A 249 20.96 24.95 -6.32
N PRO A 250 21.33 26.14 -6.84
CA PRO A 250 20.66 26.73 -7.99
C PRO A 250 20.83 25.87 -9.24
N LYS A 251 19.92 26.03 -10.21
CA LYS A 251 19.96 25.35 -11.52
C LYS A 251 20.01 23.81 -11.41
N GLY A 252 19.39 23.26 -10.38
CA GLY A 252 19.31 21.82 -10.17
C GLY A 252 20.60 21.18 -9.64
N ARG A 253 21.60 21.99 -9.25
CA ARG A 253 22.83 21.51 -8.64
C ARG A 253 22.54 20.82 -7.31
N ILE A 254 23.14 19.66 -7.09
CA ILE A 254 23.12 18.94 -5.82
C ILE A 254 24.56 18.81 -5.32
N THR A 255 24.80 19.09 -4.05
CA THR A 255 26.10 18.82 -3.40
C THR A 255 25.89 17.74 -2.35
N LEU A 256 26.68 16.67 -2.44
CA LEU A 256 26.65 15.53 -1.53
C LEU A 256 27.87 15.64 -0.61
N GLU A 257 27.62 15.85 0.68
CA GLU A 257 28.66 15.81 1.71
C GLU A 257 28.78 14.37 2.23
N CYS A 258 29.96 13.77 2.06
CA CYS A 258 30.29 12.42 2.51
C CYS A 258 31.07 12.44 3.82
N GLU A 259 30.80 11.47 4.69
CA GLU A 259 31.49 11.34 5.98
C GLU A 259 32.99 11.05 5.78
N LYS A 260 33.33 10.21 4.81
CA LYS A 260 34.70 9.76 4.53
C LYS A 260 35.13 10.06 3.09
N ALA A 261 36.43 10.24 2.89
CA ALA A 261 37.00 10.48 1.55
C ALA A 261 36.75 9.29 0.62
N LYS A 262 36.92 8.06 1.14
CA LYS A 262 36.66 6.83 0.40
C LYS A 262 35.20 6.73 -0.09
N ASP A 263 34.26 7.18 0.72
CA ASP A 263 32.84 7.18 0.35
C ASP A 263 32.59 8.14 -0.81
N SER A 264 33.31 9.27 -0.85
CA SER A 264 33.20 10.22 -1.96
C SER A 264 33.77 9.68 -3.28
N GLU A 265 34.81 8.86 -3.24
CA GLU A 265 35.37 8.20 -4.42
C GLU A 265 34.40 7.16 -4.99
N ILE A 266 33.89 6.26 -4.13
CA ILE A 266 32.91 5.23 -4.51
C ILE A 266 31.65 5.87 -5.10
N LEU A 267 31.15 6.92 -4.44
CA LEU A 267 29.93 7.59 -4.86
C LEU A 267 30.13 8.35 -6.18
N LYS A 268 31.30 8.94 -6.42
CA LYS A 268 31.64 9.61 -7.68
C LYS A 268 31.64 8.64 -8.85
N GLU A 269 32.28 7.49 -8.71
CA GLU A 269 32.30 6.45 -9.74
C GLU A 269 30.88 5.97 -10.08
N ALA A 270 30.09 5.65 -9.06
CA ALA A 270 28.71 5.21 -9.24
C ALA A 270 27.82 6.28 -9.89
N LEU A 271 27.99 7.56 -9.51
CA LEU A 271 27.26 8.67 -10.13
C LEU A 271 27.62 8.81 -11.60
N ILE A 272 28.91 8.71 -11.97
CA ILE A 272 29.36 8.80 -13.35
C ILE A 272 28.80 7.64 -14.18
N GLU A 273 28.84 6.41 -13.64
CA GLU A 273 28.33 5.22 -14.31
C GLU A 273 26.81 5.27 -14.53
N LYS A 274 26.04 5.67 -13.51
CA LYS A 274 24.56 5.59 -13.54
C LYS A 274 23.87 6.81 -14.11
N LEU A 275 24.44 8.00 -13.95
CA LEU A 275 23.84 9.25 -14.45
C LEU A 275 24.34 9.64 -15.84
N GLY A 276 25.49 9.08 -16.26
CA GLY A 276 26.06 9.28 -17.59
C GLY A 276 26.36 10.74 -17.92
N THR A 277 26.33 11.07 -19.21
CA THR A 277 26.71 12.40 -19.75
C THR A 277 25.69 13.50 -19.51
N GLN A 278 24.54 13.19 -18.91
CA GLN A 278 23.48 14.17 -18.62
C GLN A 278 23.83 15.08 -17.44
N TYR A 279 24.84 14.70 -16.64
CA TYR A 279 25.26 15.42 -15.45
C TYR A 279 26.78 15.64 -15.45
N LYS A 280 27.20 16.83 -15.02
CA LYS A 280 28.59 17.14 -14.69
C LYS A 280 28.81 16.80 -13.22
N ILE A 281 29.69 15.85 -12.97
CA ILE A 281 30.02 15.37 -11.63
C ILE A 281 31.48 15.74 -11.34
N TYR A 282 31.70 16.53 -10.32
CA TYR A 282 33.03 17.02 -9.97
C TYR A 282 33.15 17.31 -8.47
N GLU A 283 34.37 17.27 -7.95
CA GLU A 283 34.68 17.75 -6.60
C GLU A 283 34.94 19.26 -6.65
N PRO A 284 34.54 20.03 -5.62
CA PRO A 284 34.85 21.45 -5.56
C PRO A 284 36.37 21.64 -5.55
N ASN A 285 36.86 22.45 -6.51
CA ASN A 285 38.27 22.78 -6.62
C ASN A 285 38.73 23.49 -5.35
N LYS A 286 39.67 22.88 -4.61
CA LYS A 286 40.11 23.30 -3.27
C LYS A 286 40.96 24.59 -3.24
N ASN A 287 41.06 25.32 -4.36
CA ASN A 287 41.95 26.47 -4.55
C ASN A 287 41.27 27.74 -5.09
N LEU A 288 40.10 28.11 -4.58
CA LEU A 288 39.59 29.48 -4.70
C LEU A 288 39.20 29.99 -3.32
N GLY A 289 40.23 30.34 -2.55
CA GLY A 289 40.10 31.35 -1.51
C GLY A 289 39.95 32.69 -2.21
N ILE A 290 38.75 33.24 -2.17
CA ILE A 290 38.52 34.68 -2.26
C ILE A 290 38.38 35.17 -0.82
#